data_AF-A0A6L2MWL3-F1
#
_entry.id   AF-A0A6L2MWL3-F1
#
_cell.length_a   1.000
_cell.length_b   1.000
_cell.length_c   1.000
_cell.angle_alpha   90.00
_cell.angle_beta   90.00
_cell.angle_gamma   90.00
#
_symmetry.space_group_name_H-M   'P 1'
#
loop_
_entity.id
_entity.type
_entity.pdbx_description
1 polymer ?
#
loop_
_entity_poly.entity_id
_entity_poly.type
_entity_poly.pdbx_seq_one_letter_code
_entity_poly.pdbx_strand_id
1 'polypeptide(L)'
;MEENAVRHPQNENQWYKAENWLGKRYAELHPKNEDNACFRILGYQWRTLRFNDDTRQSTAKVMAAYKESDPGSIFLMQEPHCLAVPYLKSMVSAGLASLSCNYDLLSSVYAKNTMKVLCVGHGGGSLPLFLASKIPGGIVDIVEIDPVVISASTQAMGFPSYSIMKQHGDLLHPKPTIIDEILWKGVHERLHLYESDAEQFITDRTDIYDMVFVDAYDGDDIFPHKLWDLDSVFLKALGERLHPDHGTVVVNLHSDMDIVDECILPMGKYVSQVCKAYKKVLSDDVGGICGSAFTVHVPWVCNTSLVVSRGFRNSTRDIILNDLISKSLEVENTLNLPFSCLEYVKRGLIFVD
;
A
#
# COMPACT_ATOMS: atom_id res chain seq x y z
N MET A 1 -22.87 0.56 14.19
CA MET A 1 -23.41 1.62 13.31
C MET A 1 -22.46 1.72 12.14
N GLU A 2 -22.91 1.30 10.96
CA GLU A 2 -22.12 1.24 9.73
C GLU A 2 -21.56 2.63 9.41
N GLU A 3 -20.23 2.75 9.44
CA GLU A 3 -19.51 3.90 8.90
C GLU A 3 -19.61 3.75 7.37
N ASN A 4 -20.74 4.20 6.80
CA ASN A 4 -20.87 4.43 5.37
C ASN A 4 -19.76 5.40 5.00
N ALA A 5 -18.66 4.87 4.42
CA ALA A 5 -17.60 5.65 3.81
C ALA A 5 -18.28 6.73 2.97
N VAL A 6 -18.07 8.00 3.35
CA VAL A 6 -18.66 9.14 2.67
C VAL A 6 -18.21 9.03 1.21
N ARG A 7 -19.14 8.69 0.30
CA ARG A 7 -18.85 8.71 -1.14
C ARG A 7 -18.27 10.08 -1.48
N HIS A 8 -17.11 10.08 -2.13
CA HIS A 8 -16.28 11.26 -2.34
C HIS A 8 -17.11 12.44 -2.89
N PRO A 9 -17.09 13.61 -2.22
CA PRO A 9 -17.77 14.79 -2.72
C PRO A 9 -17.02 15.36 -3.92
N GLN A 10 -17.43 14.95 -5.13
CA GLN A 10 -16.84 15.42 -6.39
C GLN A 10 -17.20 16.89 -6.69
N ASN A 11 -18.27 17.42 -6.10
CA ASN A 11 -18.80 18.76 -6.34
C ASN A 11 -18.91 19.56 -5.02
N GLU A 12 -18.79 20.89 -5.10
CA GLU A 12 -18.94 21.83 -3.96
C GLU A 12 -20.22 21.59 -3.16
N ASN A 13 -21.31 21.22 -3.86
CA ASN A 13 -22.60 20.87 -3.26
C ASN A 13 -22.57 19.67 -2.30
N GLN A 14 -21.44 18.97 -2.15
CA GLN A 14 -21.28 17.85 -1.22
C GLN A 14 -20.21 18.10 -0.15
N TRP A 15 -19.50 19.24 -0.18
CA TRP A 15 -18.47 19.58 0.80
C TRP A 15 -19.01 19.66 2.22
N TYR A 16 -20.26 20.11 2.39
CA TYR A 16 -20.95 20.14 3.67
C TYR A 16 -20.94 18.78 4.40
N LYS A 17 -20.89 17.65 3.67
CA LYS A 17 -20.80 16.32 4.27
C LYS A 17 -19.44 16.10 4.95
N ALA A 18 -18.36 16.52 4.30
CA ALA A 18 -17.00 16.45 4.84
C ALA A 18 -16.82 17.46 5.99
N GLU A 19 -17.35 18.68 5.86
CA GLU A 19 -17.36 19.69 6.93
C GLU A 19 -18.07 19.18 8.20
N ASN A 20 -19.28 18.62 8.03
CA ASN A 20 -20.04 18.03 9.13
C ASN A 20 -19.32 16.82 9.75
N TRP A 21 -18.66 16.01 8.92
CA TRP A 21 -17.88 14.86 9.39
C TRP A 21 -16.68 15.30 10.26
N LEU A 22 -15.94 16.33 9.84
CA LEU A 22 -14.85 16.93 10.64
C LEU A 22 -15.38 17.51 11.95
N GLY A 23 -16.49 18.28 11.89
CA GLY A 23 -17.13 18.87 13.07
C GLY A 23 -17.59 17.80 14.07
N LYS A 24 -18.18 16.70 13.59
CA LYS A 24 -18.59 15.58 14.44
C LYS A 24 -17.39 14.93 15.14
N ARG A 25 -16.30 14.66 14.42
CA ARG A 25 -15.07 14.10 15.01
C ARG A 25 -14.45 15.04 16.05
N TYR A 26 -14.45 16.34 15.79
CA TYR A 26 -14.00 17.32 16.78
C TYR A 26 -14.85 17.30 18.05
N ALA A 27 -16.18 17.25 17.91
CA ALA A 27 -17.10 17.19 19.04
C ALA A 27 -16.96 15.91 19.87
N GLU A 28 -16.71 14.76 19.22
CA GLU A 28 -16.41 13.49 19.89
C GLU A 28 -15.16 13.58 20.79
N LEU A 29 -14.14 14.33 20.38
CA LEU A 29 -12.93 14.58 21.15
C LEU A 29 -13.09 15.65 22.24
N HIS A 30 -14.11 16.51 22.15
CA HIS A 30 -14.36 17.63 23.08
C HIS A 30 -15.80 17.68 23.62
N PRO A 31 -16.29 16.64 24.32
CA PRO A 31 -17.68 16.55 24.75
C PRO A 31 -18.10 17.61 25.80
N LYS A 32 -17.15 18.39 26.34
CA LYS A 32 -17.39 19.42 27.37
C LYS A 32 -17.28 20.87 26.88
N ASN A 33 -16.94 21.10 25.62
CA ASN A 33 -16.95 22.45 25.03
C ASN A 33 -18.30 22.69 24.35
N GLU A 34 -18.99 23.77 24.71
CA GLU A 34 -20.25 24.19 24.06
C GLU A 34 -20.03 24.73 22.64
N ASP A 35 -18.79 25.09 22.30
CA ASP A 35 -18.42 25.56 20.96
C ASP A 35 -18.04 24.39 20.04
N ASN A 36 -19.01 23.96 19.23
CA ASN A 36 -18.75 23.09 18.08
C ASN A 36 -17.81 23.82 17.10
N ALA A 37 -16.62 23.26 16.87
CA ALA A 37 -15.74 23.81 15.85
C ALA A 37 -16.35 23.59 14.46
N CYS A 38 -16.46 24.69 13.70
CA CYS A 38 -16.83 24.64 12.29
C CYS A 38 -15.56 24.50 11.44
N PHE A 39 -15.60 23.59 10.47
CA PHE A 39 -14.53 23.38 9.50
C PHE A 39 -15.04 23.71 8.12
N ARG A 40 -14.17 24.24 7.28
CA ARG A 40 -14.48 24.58 5.89
C ARG A 40 -13.54 23.89 4.93
N ILE A 41 -14.10 23.34 3.85
CA ILE A 41 -13.31 22.75 2.77
C ILE A 41 -12.88 23.86 1.81
N LEU A 42 -11.58 23.91 1.50
CA LEU A 42 -11.02 24.76 0.44
C LEU A 42 -11.07 24.07 -0.92
N GLY A 43 -10.94 22.74 -0.93
CA GLY A 43 -11.13 21.94 -2.13
C GLY A 43 -10.42 20.60 -2.08
N TYR A 44 -10.55 19.85 -3.17
CA TYR A 44 -9.91 18.56 -3.37
C TYR A 44 -8.99 18.60 -4.60
N GLN A 45 -7.69 18.45 -4.40
CA GLN A 45 -6.68 18.63 -5.43
C GLN A 45 -5.99 17.29 -5.75
N TRP A 46 -5.72 17.06 -7.03
CA TRP A 46 -4.76 16.03 -7.42
C TRP A 46 -3.36 16.58 -7.22
N ARG A 47 -2.52 15.84 -6.51
CA ARG A 47 -1.11 16.19 -6.29
C ARG A 47 -0.24 15.05 -6.80
N THR A 48 0.85 15.40 -7.46
CA THR A 48 1.74 14.47 -8.12
C THR A 48 3.17 14.72 -7.65
N LEU A 49 3.81 13.65 -7.19
CA LEU A 49 5.25 13.62 -6.89
C LEU A 49 5.98 13.02 -8.09
N ARG A 50 7.13 13.57 -8.44
CA ARG A 50 7.94 13.16 -9.59
C ARG A 50 9.39 12.97 -9.15
N PHE A 51 10.07 11.97 -9.72
CA PHE A 51 11.52 11.80 -9.55
C PHE A 51 12.30 12.85 -10.34
N ASN A 52 11.82 13.12 -11.55
CA ASN A 52 12.39 14.06 -12.50
C ASN A 52 11.26 14.66 -13.36
N ASP A 53 11.58 15.39 -14.44
CA ASP A 53 10.55 16.03 -15.26
C ASP A 53 9.62 15.02 -15.97
N ASP A 54 10.10 13.81 -16.20
CA ASP A 54 9.45 12.79 -17.01
C ASP A 54 8.74 11.71 -16.16
N THR A 55 9.42 11.20 -15.13
CA THR A 55 8.99 10.05 -14.33
C THR A 55 8.14 10.45 -13.14
N ARG A 56 6.91 9.96 -13.13
CA ARG A 56 5.95 10.18 -12.05
C ARG A 56 6.09 9.12 -10.96
N GLN A 57 6.51 9.55 -9.77
CA GLN A 57 6.66 8.68 -8.60
C GLN A 57 5.31 8.37 -7.94
N SER A 58 4.46 9.36 -7.72
CA SER A 58 3.18 9.14 -7.03
C SER A 58 2.11 10.14 -7.42
N THR A 59 0.84 9.79 -7.21
CA THR A 59 -0.30 10.70 -7.39
C THR A 59 -1.35 10.41 -6.33
N ALA A 60 -1.75 11.45 -5.62
CA ALA A 60 -2.73 11.36 -4.55
C ALA A 60 -3.81 12.41 -4.71
N LYS A 61 -5.04 12.08 -4.27
CA LYS A 61 -6.11 13.06 -4.10
C LYS A 61 -6.04 13.59 -2.68
N VAL A 62 -6.02 14.91 -2.52
CA VAL A 62 -5.81 15.58 -1.23
C VAL A 62 -6.93 16.56 -0.97
N MET A 63 -7.59 16.42 0.17
CA MET A 63 -8.50 17.41 0.73
C MET A 63 -7.69 18.50 1.45
N ALA A 64 -8.04 19.76 1.20
CA ALA A 64 -7.56 20.90 1.98
C ALA A 64 -8.73 21.52 2.74
N ALA A 65 -8.52 21.78 4.03
CA ALA A 65 -9.54 22.35 4.90
C ALA A 65 -8.90 23.21 6.00
N TYR A 66 -9.72 24.04 6.64
CA TYR A 66 -9.30 24.89 7.76
C TYR A 66 -10.39 24.98 8.81
N LYS A 67 -10.01 25.40 10.02
CA LYS A 67 -10.95 25.69 11.11
C LYS A 67 -11.47 27.13 10.94
N GLU A 68 -12.79 27.33 10.91
CA GLU A 68 -13.39 28.65 10.64
C GLU A 68 -12.97 29.71 11.68
N SER A 69 -12.75 29.30 12.93
CA SER A 69 -12.26 30.18 14.00
C SER A 69 -10.78 30.59 13.84
N ASP A 70 -10.02 29.88 13.00
CA ASP A 70 -8.62 30.14 12.71
C ASP A 70 -8.33 29.90 11.22
N PRO A 71 -8.60 30.87 10.34
CA PRO A 71 -8.39 30.73 8.89
C PRO A 71 -6.96 30.42 8.47
N GLY A 72 -5.96 30.63 9.35
CA GLY A 72 -4.57 30.25 9.09
C GLY A 72 -4.28 28.75 9.27
N SER A 73 -5.18 28.00 9.91
CA SER A 73 -5.03 26.57 10.22
C SER A 73 -5.32 25.65 9.02
N ILE A 74 -4.59 25.79 7.92
CA ILE A 74 -4.76 24.91 6.76
C ILE A 74 -4.19 23.53 7.09
N PHE A 75 -5.02 22.50 6.97
CA PHE A 75 -4.61 21.10 7.08
C PHE A 75 -4.95 20.34 5.81
N LEU A 76 -4.10 19.36 5.50
CA LEU A 76 -4.19 18.52 4.31
C LEU A 76 -4.45 17.09 4.74
N MET A 77 -5.35 16.41 4.02
CA MET A 77 -5.64 15.00 4.23
C MET A 77 -5.66 14.29 2.89
N GLN A 78 -4.79 13.31 2.74
CA GLN A 78 -4.83 12.40 1.61
C GLN A 78 -6.10 11.53 1.66
N GLU A 79 -6.77 11.33 0.52
CA GLU A 79 -7.93 10.46 0.41
C GLU A 79 -7.50 8.98 0.44
N PRO A 80 -7.72 8.25 1.55
CA PRO A 80 -7.14 6.92 1.76
C PRO A 80 -7.73 5.87 0.81
N HIS A 81 -8.92 6.09 0.27
CA HIS A 81 -9.61 5.14 -0.62
C HIS A 81 -9.28 5.37 -2.10
N CYS A 82 -8.45 6.36 -2.42
CA CYS A 82 -8.15 6.77 -3.78
C CYS A 82 -6.78 6.25 -4.23
N LEU A 83 -6.75 5.03 -4.78
CA LEU A 83 -5.58 4.54 -5.51
C LEU A 83 -5.62 5.11 -6.94
N ALA A 84 -4.86 6.18 -7.19
CA ALA A 84 -4.93 6.92 -8.45
C ALA A 84 -4.34 6.13 -9.64
N VAL A 85 -3.24 5.43 -9.40
CA VAL A 85 -2.47 4.76 -10.45
C VAL A 85 -2.90 3.29 -10.56
N PRO A 86 -3.14 2.75 -11.77
CA PRO A 86 -3.63 1.37 -11.94
C PRO A 86 -2.76 0.27 -11.32
N TYR A 87 -1.43 0.45 -11.28
CA TYR A 87 -0.53 -0.58 -10.76
C TYR A 87 -0.75 -0.83 -9.26
N LEU A 88 -1.08 0.21 -8.48
CA LEU A 88 -1.42 0.05 -7.06
C LEU A 88 -2.67 -0.82 -6.86
N LYS A 89 -3.68 -0.63 -7.72
CA LYS A 89 -4.89 -1.48 -7.71
C LYS A 89 -4.55 -2.92 -8.07
N SER A 90 -3.65 -3.12 -9.05
CA SER A 90 -3.17 -4.45 -9.42
C SER A 90 -2.44 -5.13 -8.28
N MET A 91 -1.48 -4.45 -7.64
CA MET A 91 -0.72 -4.99 -6.51
C MET A 91 -1.64 -5.37 -5.35
N VAL A 92 -2.56 -4.49 -4.96
CA VAL A 92 -3.55 -4.76 -3.90
C VAL A 92 -4.44 -5.94 -4.27
N SER A 93 -4.96 -5.97 -5.50
CA SER A 93 -5.88 -7.03 -5.95
C SER A 93 -5.20 -8.40 -5.95
N ALA A 94 -4.06 -8.51 -6.64
CA ALA A 94 -3.34 -9.78 -6.78
C ALA A 94 -2.72 -10.23 -5.46
N GLY A 95 -2.18 -9.28 -4.69
CA GLY A 95 -1.59 -9.53 -3.39
C GLY A 95 -2.57 -10.02 -2.34
N LEU A 96 -3.64 -9.25 -2.10
CA LEU A 96 -4.64 -9.60 -1.08
C LEU A 96 -5.46 -10.82 -1.49
N ALA A 97 -5.76 -11.02 -2.78
CA ALA A 97 -6.42 -12.25 -3.22
C ALA A 97 -5.54 -13.48 -2.94
N SER A 98 -4.23 -13.39 -3.22
CA SER A 98 -3.29 -14.49 -2.95
C SER A 98 -3.15 -14.79 -1.47
N LEU A 99 -2.99 -13.75 -0.65
CA LEU A 99 -2.91 -13.87 0.80
C LEU A 99 -4.20 -14.52 1.35
N SER A 100 -5.36 -14.05 0.90
CA SER A 100 -6.67 -14.52 1.37
C SER A 100 -6.99 -15.98 1.03
N CYS A 101 -6.20 -16.63 0.16
CA CYS A 101 -6.31 -18.06 -0.05
C CYS A 101 -5.93 -18.88 1.20
N ASN A 102 -5.05 -18.34 2.06
CA ASN A 102 -4.52 -19.06 3.23
C ASN A 102 -4.49 -18.22 4.51
N TYR A 103 -5.00 -17.00 4.46
CA TYR A 103 -5.08 -16.07 5.58
C TYR A 103 -6.52 -15.60 5.79
N ASP A 104 -6.94 -15.51 7.06
CA ASP A 104 -8.24 -14.94 7.42
C ASP A 104 -8.19 -13.40 7.40
N LEU A 105 -8.28 -12.84 6.18
CA LEU A 105 -8.30 -11.39 5.97
C LEU A 105 -9.51 -10.72 6.65
N LEU A 106 -10.65 -11.41 6.71
CA LEU A 106 -11.89 -10.88 7.27
C LEU A 106 -11.72 -10.54 8.74
N SER A 107 -11.06 -11.41 9.51
CA SER A 107 -10.79 -11.13 10.92
C SER A 107 -9.93 -9.86 11.08
N SER A 108 -8.97 -9.61 10.19
CA SER A 108 -8.08 -8.44 10.29
C SER A 108 -8.81 -7.16 9.90
N VAL A 109 -9.77 -7.24 8.97
CA VAL A 109 -10.68 -6.14 8.63
C VAL A 109 -11.58 -5.77 9.80
N TYR A 110 -11.96 -6.74 10.65
CA TYR A 110 -12.69 -6.49 11.89
C TYR A 110 -11.78 -6.26 13.12
N ALA A 111 -10.48 -6.05 12.92
CA ALA A 111 -9.49 -5.84 13.99
C ALA A 111 -9.47 -6.95 15.06
N LYS A 112 -9.77 -8.20 14.69
CA LYS A 112 -9.75 -9.36 15.59
C LYS A 112 -8.36 -9.99 15.71
N ASN A 113 -7.54 -9.82 14.68
CA ASN A 113 -6.18 -10.31 14.54
C ASN A 113 -5.35 -9.21 13.87
N THR A 114 -4.08 -9.20 14.21
CA THR A 114 -3.12 -8.26 13.63
C THR A 114 -2.58 -8.83 12.33
N MET A 115 -2.58 -7.99 11.29
CA MET A 115 -1.90 -8.26 10.02
C MET A 115 -0.66 -7.35 9.95
N LYS A 116 0.53 -7.91 9.81
CA LYS A 116 1.76 -7.13 9.63
C LYS A 116 2.10 -6.99 8.16
N VAL A 117 2.21 -5.74 7.72
CA VAL A 117 2.51 -5.39 6.33
C VAL A 117 3.79 -4.56 6.26
N LEU A 118 4.68 -4.90 5.33
CA LEU A 118 5.84 -4.07 4.98
C LEU A 118 5.65 -3.46 3.60
N CYS A 119 5.79 -2.15 3.49
CA CYS A 119 5.84 -1.42 2.22
C CYS A 119 7.26 -0.87 2.01
N VAL A 120 7.99 -1.40 1.03
CA VAL A 120 9.29 -0.89 0.61
C VAL A 120 9.07 0.10 -0.53
N GLY A 121 9.42 1.37 -0.30
CA GLY A 121 9.08 2.50 -1.16
C GLY A 121 7.79 3.17 -0.68
N HIS A 122 7.89 4.43 -0.27
CA HIS A 122 6.74 5.19 0.25
C HIS A 122 6.06 6.01 -0.84
N GLY A 123 6.87 6.68 -1.66
CA GLY A 123 6.37 7.66 -2.63
C GLY A 123 5.46 8.70 -1.96
N GLY A 124 4.22 8.80 -2.41
CA GLY A 124 3.22 9.70 -1.82
C GLY A 124 2.42 9.10 -0.65
N GLY A 125 2.67 7.85 -0.28
CA GLY A 125 2.02 7.16 0.84
C GLY A 125 0.64 6.56 0.58
N SER A 126 0.17 6.53 -0.68
CA SER A 126 -1.19 6.08 -1.00
C SER A 126 -1.44 4.59 -0.76
N LEU A 127 -0.46 3.73 -1.07
CA LEU A 127 -0.58 2.30 -0.80
C LEU A 127 -0.66 1.98 0.71
N PRO A 128 0.32 2.40 1.55
CA PRO A 128 0.26 2.10 2.97
C PRO A 128 -0.95 2.74 3.66
N LEU A 129 -1.30 3.98 3.30
CA LEU A 129 -2.49 4.64 3.85
C LEU A 129 -3.78 3.90 3.49
N PHE A 130 -3.90 3.43 2.25
CA PHE A 130 -5.03 2.62 1.81
C PHE A 130 -5.15 1.33 2.62
N LEU A 131 -4.03 0.60 2.80
CA LEU A 131 -4.00 -0.66 3.54
C LEU A 131 -4.39 -0.45 5.01
N ALA A 132 -3.78 0.52 5.69
CA ALA A 132 -4.13 0.83 7.07
C ALA A 132 -5.60 1.28 7.19
N SER A 133 -6.11 2.07 6.24
CA SER A 133 -7.51 2.55 6.28
C SER A 133 -8.52 1.43 6.02
N LYS A 134 -8.23 0.50 5.10
CA LYS A 134 -9.13 -0.60 4.72
C LYS A 134 -9.04 -1.82 5.64
N ILE A 135 -7.92 -1.99 6.34
CA ILE A 135 -7.66 -3.12 7.24
C ILE A 135 -7.34 -2.57 8.63
N PRO A 136 -8.35 -2.32 9.48
CA PRO A 136 -8.17 -1.83 10.85
C PRO A 136 -7.20 -2.63 11.73
N GLY A 137 -7.13 -3.95 11.55
CA GLY A 137 -6.14 -4.83 12.21
C GLY A 137 -4.76 -4.81 11.56
N GLY A 138 -4.57 -4.06 10.47
CA GLY A 138 -3.30 -3.94 9.77
C GLY A 138 -2.35 -2.97 10.47
N ILE A 139 -1.12 -3.41 10.73
CA ILE A 139 0.02 -2.57 11.10
C ILE A 139 0.94 -2.52 9.87
N VAL A 140 1.26 -1.31 9.42
CA VAL A 140 1.99 -1.09 8.17
C VAL A 140 3.29 -0.38 8.46
N ASP A 141 4.39 -1.13 8.36
CA ASP A 141 5.73 -0.57 8.33
C ASP A 141 6.06 -0.12 6.90
N ILE A 142 6.63 1.07 6.77
CA ILE A 142 6.91 1.72 5.50
C ILE A 142 8.36 2.16 5.51
N VAL A 143 9.11 1.84 4.47
CA VAL A 143 10.53 2.18 4.38
C VAL A 143 10.74 3.08 3.17
N GLU A 144 11.30 4.26 3.42
CA GLU A 144 11.67 5.23 2.40
C GLU A 144 13.11 5.70 2.66
N ILE A 145 13.90 5.74 1.60
CA ILE A 145 15.32 6.11 1.69
C ILE A 145 15.49 7.62 1.56
N ASP A 146 14.59 8.31 0.84
CA ASP A 146 14.72 9.73 0.54
C ASP A 146 13.92 10.59 1.53
N PRO A 147 14.58 11.36 2.43
CA PRO A 147 13.90 12.27 3.35
C PRO A 147 13.09 13.37 2.64
N VAL A 148 13.45 13.74 1.40
CA VAL A 148 12.70 14.72 0.60
C VAL A 148 11.34 14.15 0.20
N VAL A 149 11.28 12.86 -0.15
CA VAL A 149 10.02 12.15 -0.45
C VAL A 149 9.14 12.09 0.79
N ILE A 150 9.71 11.75 1.96
CA ILE A 150 9.00 11.76 3.24
C ILE A 150 8.42 13.14 3.54
N SER A 151 9.25 14.18 3.42
CA SER A 151 8.83 15.58 3.64
C SER A 151 7.72 16.00 2.66
N ALA A 152 7.86 15.70 1.37
CA ALA A 152 6.85 16.03 0.36
C ALA A 152 5.52 15.30 0.61
N SER A 153 5.59 14.01 0.98
CA SER A 153 4.39 13.21 1.25
C SER A 153 3.56 13.77 2.41
N THR A 154 4.22 14.19 3.48
CA THR A 154 3.55 14.66 4.71
C THR A 154 3.12 16.13 4.60
N GLN A 155 3.98 17.00 4.08
CA GLN A 155 3.70 18.44 4.00
C GLN A 155 2.84 18.82 2.81
N ALA A 156 2.97 18.11 1.68
CA ALA A 156 2.27 18.46 0.45
C ALA A 156 1.25 17.40 0.02
N MET A 157 1.46 16.10 0.26
CA MET A 157 0.50 15.08 -0.18
C MET A 157 -0.52 14.68 0.87
N GLY A 158 -0.49 15.31 2.06
CA GLY A 158 -1.44 15.07 3.14
C GLY A 158 -1.33 13.68 3.75
N PHE A 159 -0.17 13.02 3.67
CA PHE A 159 0.10 11.80 4.41
C PHE A 159 0.25 12.11 5.93
N PRO A 160 -0.22 11.26 6.85
CA PRO A 160 -0.19 11.57 8.28
C PRO A 160 1.25 11.71 8.81
N SER A 161 1.62 12.92 9.24
CA SER A 161 2.97 13.23 9.74
C SER A 161 3.33 12.50 11.05
N TYR A 162 2.32 12.18 11.87
CA TYR A 162 2.50 11.41 13.10
C TYR A 162 3.12 10.02 12.87
N SER A 163 2.93 9.46 11.67
CA SER A 163 3.42 8.13 11.30
C SER A 163 4.95 8.03 11.25
N ILE A 164 5.69 9.16 11.25
CA ILE A 164 7.15 9.15 11.11
C ILE A 164 7.79 8.53 12.35
N MET A 165 8.67 7.57 12.12
CA MET A 165 9.43 6.85 13.13
C MET A 165 10.86 7.37 13.21
N LYS A 166 11.45 7.32 14.40
CA LYS A 166 12.89 7.44 14.61
C LYS A 166 13.55 6.12 14.22
N GLN A 167 14.85 6.18 13.91
CA GLN A 167 15.67 4.99 13.58
C GLN A 167 15.56 3.85 14.61
N HIS A 168 15.32 4.17 15.89
CA HIS A 168 15.25 3.18 16.98
C HIS A 168 13.84 2.62 17.25
N GLY A 169 12.83 2.96 16.43
CA GLY A 169 11.48 2.40 16.55
C GLY A 169 10.50 3.19 17.42
N ASP A 170 10.92 4.34 17.96
CA ASP A 170 10.00 5.27 18.61
C ASP A 170 9.38 6.24 17.60
N LEU A 171 8.14 6.66 17.81
CA LEU A 171 7.52 7.73 17.03
C LEU A 171 8.33 9.04 17.14
N LEU A 172 8.44 9.77 16.04
CA LEU A 172 9.10 11.08 16.01
C LEU A 172 8.38 12.06 16.95
N HIS A 173 7.05 12.03 16.93
CA HIS A 173 6.19 12.81 17.81
C HIS A 173 5.61 11.92 18.93
N PRO A 174 5.69 12.35 20.20
CA PRO A 174 5.29 11.50 21.33
C PRO A 174 3.77 11.32 21.46
N LYS A 175 2.99 12.22 20.87
CA LYS A 175 1.52 12.19 20.88
C LYS A 175 0.96 12.81 19.60
N PRO A 176 -0.18 12.31 19.08
CA PRO A 176 -0.81 12.89 17.92
C PRO A 176 -1.40 14.26 18.26
N THR A 177 -1.46 15.14 17.27
CA THR A 177 -2.17 16.42 17.46
C THR A 177 -3.67 16.18 17.41
N ILE A 178 -4.45 17.14 17.93
CA ILE A 178 -5.92 17.09 17.83
C ILE A 178 -6.36 17.00 16.37
N ILE A 179 -5.65 17.66 15.45
CA ILE A 179 -5.95 17.61 14.01
C ILE A 179 -5.68 16.21 13.46
N ASP A 180 -4.58 15.56 13.85
CA ASP A 180 -4.31 14.18 13.43
C ASP A 180 -5.44 13.23 13.84
N GLU A 181 -5.94 13.36 15.08
CA GLU A 181 -7.06 12.55 15.56
C GLU A 181 -8.35 12.80 14.78
N ILE A 182 -8.62 14.06 14.45
CA ILE A 182 -9.79 14.43 13.64
C ILE A 182 -9.68 13.86 12.23
N LEU A 183 -8.52 13.95 11.60
CA LEU A 183 -8.35 13.48 10.22
C LEU A 183 -8.29 11.96 10.12
N TRP A 184 -7.56 11.31 11.04
CA TRP A 184 -7.16 9.92 10.86
C TRP A 184 -7.81 8.94 11.81
N LYS A 185 -8.35 9.37 12.97
CA LYS A 185 -9.07 8.53 13.94
C LYS A 185 -8.37 7.18 14.17
N GLY A 186 -7.13 7.23 14.65
CA GLY A 186 -6.29 6.04 14.92
C GLY A 186 -5.66 5.35 13.70
N VAL A 187 -5.98 5.71 12.45
CA VAL A 187 -5.30 5.13 11.26
C VAL A 187 -3.80 5.46 11.26
N HIS A 188 -3.47 6.73 11.55
CA HIS A 188 -2.11 7.24 11.68
C HIS A 188 -1.24 6.55 12.75
N GLU A 189 -1.84 5.87 13.73
CA GLU A 189 -1.11 5.16 14.78
C GLU A 189 -0.63 3.77 14.35
N ARG A 190 -1.16 3.25 13.23
CA ARG A 190 -0.81 1.94 12.68
C ARG A 190 0.09 2.03 11.44
N LEU A 191 0.51 3.25 11.12
CA LEU A 191 1.44 3.55 10.04
C LEU A 191 2.79 3.90 10.68
N HIS A 192 3.84 3.20 10.28
CA HIS A 192 5.19 3.43 10.78
C HIS A 192 6.12 3.72 9.60
N LEU A 193 6.39 5.00 9.34
CA LEU A 193 7.23 5.46 8.25
C LEU A 193 8.67 5.66 8.73
N TYR A 194 9.58 4.83 8.24
CA TYR A 194 11.00 4.85 8.56
C TYR A 194 11.81 5.48 7.42
N GLU A 195 12.62 6.47 7.77
CA GLU A 195 13.73 6.92 6.92
C GLU A 195 14.89 5.92 7.03
N SER A 196 14.97 4.98 6.09
CA SER A 196 15.96 3.90 6.11
C SER A 196 16.15 3.31 4.73
N ASP A 197 17.33 2.70 4.51
CA ASP A 197 17.48 1.75 3.43
C ASP A 197 16.68 0.47 3.72
N ALA A 198 16.10 -0.13 2.68
CA ALA A 198 15.26 -1.32 2.81
C ALA A 198 16.07 -2.57 3.22
N GLU A 199 17.29 -2.74 2.71
CA GLU A 199 18.18 -3.85 3.09
C GLU A 199 18.59 -3.75 4.56
N GLN A 200 18.96 -2.54 4.99
CA GLN A 200 19.28 -2.29 6.39
C GLN A 200 18.06 -2.54 7.30
N PHE A 201 16.91 -1.96 6.95
CA PHE A 201 15.69 -2.06 7.76
C PHE A 201 15.29 -3.51 8.02
N ILE A 202 15.26 -4.34 6.98
CA ILE A 202 14.79 -5.72 7.10
C ILE A 202 15.79 -6.63 7.84
N THR A 203 17.08 -6.28 7.79
CA THR A 203 18.15 -7.00 8.51
C THR A 203 18.12 -6.69 10.00
N ASP A 204 17.86 -5.44 10.37
CA ASP A 204 17.88 -4.96 11.76
C ASP A 204 16.62 -5.33 12.57
N ARG A 205 15.53 -5.72 11.89
CA ARG A 205 14.25 -6.07 12.51
C ARG A 205 14.10 -7.56 12.69
N THR A 206 13.29 -7.98 13.66
CA THR A 206 12.93 -9.39 13.88
C THR A 206 11.48 -9.71 13.52
N ASP A 207 10.74 -8.71 13.06
CA ASP A 207 9.32 -8.83 12.73
C ASP A 207 9.08 -9.81 11.58
N ILE A 208 8.00 -10.59 11.72
CA ILE A 208 7.50 -11.47 10.67
C ILE A 208 6.29 -10.79 10.01
N TYR A 209 6.32 -10.69 8.69
CA TYR A 209 5.31 -10.03 7.88
C TYR A 209 4.41 -11.04 7.18
N ASP A 210 3.10 -10.78 7.21
CA ASP A 210 2.11 -11.55 6.45
C ASP A 210 2.13 -11.14 4.97
N MET A 211 2.42 -9.87 4.72
CA MET A 211 2.36 -9.24 3.41
C MET A 211 3.51 -8.26 3.22
N VAL A 212 4.17 -8.31 2.07
CA VAL A 212 5.21 -7.34 1.70
C VAL A 212 4.92 -6.78 0.32
N PHE A 213 4.95 -5.45 0.19
CA PHE A 213 4.90 -4.75 -1.08
C PHE A 213 6.25 -4.11 -1.35
N VAL A 214 6.78 -4.28 -2.56
CA VAL A 214 8.02 -3.66 -3.03
C VAL A 214 7.68 -2.77 -4.22
N ASP A 215 7.77 -1.46 -4.01
CA ASP A 215 7.51 -0.40 -4.98
C ASP A 215 8.60 0.68 -4.86
N ALA A 216 9.85 0.27 -5.04
CA ALA A 216 11.03 1.13 -4.86
C ALA A 216 11.86 1.19 -6.14
N TYR A 217 12.12 2.40 -6.61
CA TYR A 217 12.95 2.71 -7.77
C TYR A 217 13.92 3.82 -7.39
N ASP A 218 15.08 3.86 -8.04
CA ASP A 218 16.00 4.99 -7.89
C ASP A 218 15.56 6.20 -8.75
N GLY A 219 16.34 7.29 -8.70
CA GLY A 219 16.03 8.52 -9.43
C GLY A 219 16.05 8.39 -10.96
N ASP A 220 16.61 7.30 -11.49
CA ASP A 220 16.71 6.99 -12.91
C ASP A 220 15.64 5.97 -13.36
N ASP A 221 14.64 5.71 -12.51
CA ASP A 221 13.57 4.74 -12.75
C ASP A 221 14.06 3.28 -12.85
N ILE A 222 15.17 2.97 -12.18
CA ILE A 222 15.76 1.63 -12.16
C ILE A 222 15.38 0.93 -10.85
N PHE A 223 14.89 -0.31 -10.95
CA PHE A 223 14.66 -1.14 -9.77
C PHE A 223 16.02 -1.66 -9.23
N PRO A 224 16.45 -1.25 -8.02
CA PRO A 224 17.84 -1.45 -7.60
C PRO A 224 18.25 -2.93 -7.49
N HIS A 225 19.43 -3.27 -8.05
CA HIS A 225 19.97 -4.64 -8.07
C HIS A 225 19.97 -5.33 -6.70
N LYS A 226 20.31 -4.58 -5.64
CA LYS A 226 20.34 -5.11 -4.26
C LYS A 226 18.99 -5.58 -3.73
N LEU A 227 17.87 -5.17 -4.34
CA LEU A 227 16.52 -5.58 -3.90
C LEU A 227 16.04 -6.86 -4.56
N TRP A 228 16.70 -7.35 -5.61
CA TRP A 228 16.25 -8.52 -6.37
C TRP A 228 17.34 -9.53 -6.69
N ASP A 229 18.61 -9.21 -6.49
CA ASP A 229 19.69 -10.16 -6.72
C ASP A 229 19.56 -11.40 -5.82
N LEU A 230 19.86 -12.56 -6.41
CA LEU A 230 19.75 -13.86 -5.75
C LEU A 230 20.61 -13.94 -4.49
N ASP A 231 21.75 -13.27 -4.49
CA ASP A 231 22.70 -13.29 -3.39
C ASP A 231 22.60 -12.08 -2.46
N SER A 232 21.68 -11.15 -2.74
CA SER A 232 21.46 -9.96 -1.93
C SER A 232 21.10 -10.28 -0.49
N VAL A 233 21.54 -9.41 0.43
CA VAL A 233 21.20 -9.53 1.85
C VAL A 233 19.72 -9.24 2.04
N PHE A 234 19.18 -8.27 1.29
CA PHE A 234 17.74 -7.94 1.33
C PHE A 234 16.86 -9.15 1.03
N LEU A 235 17.07 -9.85 -0.09
CA LEU A 235 16.16 -10.91 -0.51
C LEU A 235 16.23 -12.12 0.42
N LYS A 236 17.42 -12.43 0.95
CA LYS A 236 17.63 -13.47 1.97
C LYS A 236 16.93 -13.12 3.28
N ALA A 237 17.14 -11.91 3.79
CA ALA A 237 16.46 -11.41 4.98
C ALA A 237 14.94 -11.37 4.80
N LEU A 238 14.44 -10.96 3.62
CA LEU A 238 13.02 -11.01 3.29
C LEU A 238 12.44 -12.42 3.39
N GLY A 239 13.17 -13.43 2.91
CA GLY A 239 12.79 -14.83 3.07
C GLY A 239 12.62 -15.25 4.55
N GLU A 240 13.49 -14.78 5.43
CA GLU A 240 13.45 -15.06 6.87
C GLU A 240 12.37 -14.25 7.61
N ARG A 241 12.04 -13.03 7.12
CA ARG A 241 11.02 -12.14 7.70
C ARG A 241 9.62 -12.36 7.15
N LEU A 242 9.44 -13.24 6.18
CA LEU A 242 8.12 -13.54 5.62
C LEU A 242 7.43 -14.67 6.40
N HIS A 243 6.12 -14.55 6.66
CA HIS A 243 5.38 -15.60 7.35
C HIS A 243 5.52 -16.95 6.62
N PRO A 244 5.86 -18.06 7.30
CA PRO A 244 6.18 -19.32 6.63
C PRO A 244 4.99 -19.92 5.87
N ASP A 245 3.77 -19.78 6.38
CA ASP A 245 2.60 -20.47 5.81
C ASP A 245 1.88 -19.69 4.71
N HIS A 246 1.45 -18.45 4.98
CA HIS A 246 0.67 -17.63 4.03
C HIS A 246 1.41 -16.39 3.52
N GLY A 247 2.66 -16.19 3.94
CA GLY A 247 3.41 -14.98 3.63
C GLY A 247 3.45 -14.71 2.12
N THR A 248 3.09 -13.47 1.75
CA THR A 248 2.93 -13.07 0.35
C THR A 248 3.71 -11.79 0.06
N VAL A 249 4.48 -11.80 -1.02
CA VAL A 249 5.26 -10.66 -1.51
C VAL A 249 4.71 -10.22 -2.85
N VAL A 250 4.58 -8.91 -3.05
CA VAL A 250 4.16 -8.30 -4.31
C VAL A 250 5.17 -7.24 -4.73
N VAL A 251 5.67 -7.33 -5.95
CA VAL A 251 6.68 -6.41 -6.49
C VAL A 251 6.10 -5.69 -7.71
N ASN A 252 6.17 -4.37 -7.72
CA ASN A 252 5.89 -3.57 -8.91
C ASN A 252 7.10 -3.61 -9.85
N LEU A 253 6.93 -4.05 -11.08
CA LEU A 253 7.98 -4.11 -12.10
C LEU A 253 7.61 -3.28 -13.32
N HIS A 254 8.48 -2.36 -13.72
CA HIS A 254 8.38 -1.66 -15.00
C HIS A 254 8.72 -2.64 -16.12
N SER A 255 7.86 -2.69 -17.14
CA SER A 255 8.07 -3.53 -18.33
C SER A 255 9.28 -3.03 -19.11
N ASP A 256 10.20 -3.95 -19.41
CA ASP A 256 11.47 -3.70 -20.10
C ASP A 256 11.38 -3.89 -21.64
N MET A 257 10.16 -3.91 -22.20
CA MET A 257 9.91 -4.15 -23.63
C MET A 257 9.49 -2.87 -24.35
N ASP A 258 10.17 -2.57 -25.46
CA ASP A 258 9.69 -1.64 -26.48
C ASP A 258 8.33 -2.13 -27.01
N ILE A 259 7.36 -1.22 -27.10
CA ILE A 259 5.99 -1.51 -27.53
C ILE A 259 6.03 -2.10 -28.96
N VAL A 260 5.67 -3.36 -29.10
CA VAL A 260 5.31 -3.96 -30.39
C VAL A 260 3.86 -4.43 -30.28
N ASP A 261 3.02 -4.02 -31.23
CA ASP A 261 1.56 -4.07 -31.25
C ASP A 261 0.87 -5.29 -30.59
N GLU A 262 -0.30 -4.98 -30.01
CA GLU A 262 -1.43 -5.84 -29.59
C GLU A 262 -1.26 -7.36 -29.76
N CYS A 263 -0.36 -7.97 -28.99
CA CYS A 263 -0.33 -9.40 -28.71
C CYS A 263 0.42 -9.62 -27.40
N ILE A 264 0.06 -10.67 -26.65
CA ILE A 264 0.64 -11.07 -25.37
C ILE A 264 2.17 -10.89 -25.41
N LEU A 265 2.67 -9.82 -24.78
CA LEU A 265 4.08 -9.48 -24.84
C LEU A 265 4.86 -10.48 -23.97
N PRO A 266 5.89 -11.14 -24.51
CA PRO A 266 6.75 -11.98 -23.71
C PRO A 266 7.44 -11.14 -22.63
N MET A 267 7.52 -11.68 -21.41
CA MET A 267 8.24 -11.06 -20.30
C MET A 267 9.69 -10.78 -20.71
N GLY A 268 10.13 -9.52 -20.59
CA GLY A 268 11.50 -9.18 -20.98
C GLY A 268 12.53 -9.78 -20.04
N LYS A 269 13.80 -9.73 -20.47
CA LYS A 269 14.90 -10.46 -19.80
C LYS A 269 15.09 -10.01 -18.37
N TYR A 270 14.94 -8.72 -18.09
CA TYR A 270 15.10 -8.14 -16.77
C TYR A 270 13.99 -8.62 -15.83
N VAL A 271 12.73 -8.44 -16.23
CA VAL A 271 11.56 -8.86 -15.43
C VAL A 271 11.61 -10.36 -15.17
N SER A 272 12.02 -11.17 -16.16
CA SER A 272 12.19 -12.62 -15.98
C SER A 272 13.26 -12.99 -14.94
N GLN A 273 14.39 -12.27 -14.92
CA GLN A 273 15.45 -12.50 -13.93
C GLN A 273 14.97 -12.17 -12.51
N VAL A 274 14.33 -11.02 -12.33
CA VAL A 274 13.74 -10.60 -11.04
C VAL A 274 12.72 -11.64 -10.56
N CYS A 275 11.80 -12.05 -11.42
CA CYS A 275 10.77 -13.04 -11.08
C CYS A 275 11.39 -14.37 -10.60
N LYS A 276 12.40 -14.86 -11.32
CA LYS A 276 13.12 -16.10 -10.94
C LYS A 276 13.85 -15.94 -9.62
N ALA A 277 14.44 -14.78 -9.37
CA ALA A 277 15.17 -14.55 -8.13
C ALA A 277 14.25 -14.57 -6.91
N TYR A 278 13.16 -13.79 -6.95
CA TYR A 278 12.15 -13.78 -5.89
C TYR A 278 11.52 -15.15 -5.67
N LYS A 279 11.13 -15.85 -6.76
CA LYS A 279 10.59 -17.20 -6.66
C LYS A 279 11.57 -18.14 -5.97
N LYS A 280 12.83 -18.17 -6.42
CA LYS A 280 13.85 -19.07 -5.89
C LYS A 280 14.11 -18.82 -4.41
N VAL A 281 14.35 -17.57 -4.00
CA VAL A 281 14.71 -17.30 -2.60
C VAL A 281 13.53 -17.44 -1.64
N LEU A 282 12.33 -17.00 -2.05
CA LEU A 282 11.17 -17.00 -1.15
C LEU A 282 10.42 -18.34 -1.12
N SER A 283 10.57 -19.17 -2.15
CA SER A 283 9.97 -20.51 -2.23
C SER A 283 10.94 -21.65 -1.92
N ASP A 284 12.25 -21.52 -2.12
CA ASP A 284 13.14 -22.71 -2.04
C ASP A 284 13.96 -22.86 -0.74
N ASP A 285 13.83 -21.99 0.27
CA ASP A 285 14.68 -22.10 1.47
C ASP A 285 13.95 -22.37 2.80
N VAL A 286 14.52 -23.33 3.55
CA VAL A 286 14.14 -23.92 4.85
C VAL A 286 12.84 -24.76 4.86
N GLY A 287 12.92 -26.00 4.33
CA GLY A 287 12.00 -27.09 4.73
C GLY A 287 11.12 -27.71 3.63
N GLY A 288 11.36 -27.43 2.34
CA GLY A 288 10.57 -28.00 1.25
C GLY A 288 9.20 -27.33 1.02
N ILE A 289 9.08 -26.06 1.38
CA ILE A 289 7.86 -25.26 1.27
C ILE A 289 7.67 -24.78 -0.18
N CYS A 290 7.04 -25.57 -1.04
CA CYS A 290 6.81 -25.19 -2.44
C CYS A 290 5.69 -24.12 -2.56
N GLY A 291 6.03 -22.84 -2.44
CA GLY A 291 5.16 -21.71 -2.77
C GLY A 291 4.96 -21.54 -4.28
N SER A 292 4.09 -20.62 -4.69
CA SER A 292 3.89 -20.29 -6.12
C SER A 292 4.17 -18.83 -6.40
N ALA A 293 4.66 -18.58 -7.62
CA ALA A 293 4.93 -17.24 -8.13
C ALA A 293 4.24 -17.04 -9.48
N PHE A 294 3.65 -15.88 -9.67
CA PHE A 294 3.00 -15.49 -10.93
C PHE A 294 3.05 -13.98 -11.12
N THR A 295 2.89 -13.54 -12.36
CA THR A 295 2.81 -12.13 -12.73
C THR A 295 1.44 -11.81 -13.28
N VAL A 296 0.96 -10.60 -13.03
CA VAL A 296 -0.24 -10.05 -13.71
C VAL A 296 0.11 -8.73 -14.39
N HIS A 297 -0.42 -8.52 -15.59
CA HIS A 297 -0.19 -7.29 -16.33
C HIS A 297 -1.13 -6.18 -15.84
N VAL A 298 -0.57 -4.99 -15.69
CA VAL A 298 -1.34 -3.83 -15.27
C VAL A 298 -1.95 -3.14 -16.51
N PRO A 299 -3.24 -2.80 -16.49
CA PRO A 299 -3.87 -2.09 -17.60
C PRO A 299 -3.38 -0.63 -17.69
N TRP A 300 -3.25 -0.13 -18.92
CA TRP A 300 -2.98 1.29 -19.26
C TRP A 300 -1.61 1.83 -18.88
N VAL A 301 -0.84 1.07 -18.11
CA VAL A 301 0.52 1.42 -17.70
C VAL A 301 1.41 0.20 -17.97
N CYS A 302 2.66 0.42 -18.36
CA CYS A 302 3.60 -0.64 -18.71
C CYS A 302 4.19 -1.29 -17.45
N ASN A 303 3.34 -1.67 -16.48
CA ASN A 303 3.73 -2.29 -15.22
C ASN A 303 3.28 -3.75 -15.19
N THR A 304 4.01 -4.54 -14.43
CA THR A 304 3.71 -5.93 -14.10
C THR A 304 3.77 -6.08 -12.59
N SER A 305 2.72 -6.66 -11.99
CA SER A 305 2.75 -7.03 -10.57
C SER A 305 3.22 -8.48 -10.46
N LEU A 306 4.41 -8.69 -9.93
CA LEU A 306 4.90 -10.02 -9.54
C LEU A 306 4.33 -10.36 -8.17
N VAL A 307 3.77 -11.54 -8.00
CA VAL A 307 3.32 -12.08 -6.72
C VAL A 307 4.08 -13.37 -6.43
N VAL A 308 4.64 -13.48 -5.22
CA VAL A 308 5.20 -14.73 -4.69
C VAL A 308 4.51 -15.03 -3.37
N SER A 309 3.82 -16.16 -3.29
CA SER A 309 3.03 -16.53 -2.11
C SER A 309 3.37 -17.94 -1.65
N ARG A 310 3.64 -18.08 -0.35
CA ARG A 310 3.89 -19.36 0.31
C ARG A 310 2.62 -20.18 0.54
N GLY A 311 1.44 -19.56 0.43
CA GLY A 311 0.15 -20.21 0.70
C GLY A 311 -0.24 -21.29 -0.30
N PHE A 312 0.30 -21.29 -1.51
CA PHE A 312 -0.11 -22.21 -2.58
C PHE A 312 0.58 -23.59 -2.53
N ARG A 313 0.87 -24.10 -1.33
CA ARG A 313 1.60 -25.36 -1.15
C ARG A 313 0.84 -26.53 -1.78
N ASN A 314 1.54 -27.28 -2.64
CA ASN A 314 1.00 -28.46 -3.33
C ASN A 314 -0.25 -28.21 -4.20
N SER A 315 -0.52 -26.96 -4.59
CA SER A 315 -1.64 -26.62 -5.46
C SER A 315 -1.24 -26.67 -6.94
N THR A 316 -2.13 -27.15 -7.80
CA THR A 316 -1.95 -27.06 -9.25
C THR A 316 -2.26 -25.65 -9.73
N ARG A 317 -1.73 -25.27 -10.91
CA ARG A 317 -2.00 -23.96 -11.52
C ARG A 317 -3.51 -23.67 -11.66
N ASP A 318 -4.31 -24.69 -11.99
CA ASP A 318 -5.76 -24.56 -12.13
C ASP A 318 -6.46 -24.31 -10.78
N ILE A 319 -6.02 -24.97 -9.70
CA ILE A 319 -6.54 -24.73 -8.35
C ILE A 319 -6.21 -23.32 -7.92
N ILE A 320 -4.94 -22.90 -8.09
CA ILE A 320 -4.49 -21.54 -7.74
C ILE A 320 -5.33 -20.50 -8.49
N LEU A 321 -5.55 -20.68 -9.80
CA LEU A 321 -6.34 -19.73 -10.59
C LEU A 321 -7.80 -19.65 -10.09
N ASN A 322 -8.43 -20.78 -9.79
CA ASN A 322 -9.80 -20.81 -9.27
C ASN A 322 -9.90 -20.14 -7.90
N ASP A 323 -8.95 -20.42 -7.01
CA ASP A 323 -8.88 -19.80 -5.68
C ASP A 323 -8.68 -18.29 -5.79
N LEU A 324 -7.75 -17.84 -6.65
CA LEU A 324 -7.51 -16.43 -6.91
C LEU A 324 -8.77 -15.73 -7.43
N ILE A 325 -9.52 -16.35 -8.34
CA ILE A 325 -10.78 -15.80 -8.86
C ILE A 325 -11.82 -15.68 -7.74
N SER A 326 -11.98 -16.71 -6.93
CA SER A 326 -12.92 -16.72 -5.80
C SER A 326 -12.55 -15.65 -4.76
N LYS A 327 -11.28 -15.61 -4.35
CA LYS A 327 -10.76 -14.68 -3.35
C LYS A 327 -10.69 -13.25 -3.84
N SER A 328 -10.54 -13.00 -5.14
CA SER A 328 -10.65 -11.65 -5.71
C SER A 328 -12.01 -11.02 -5.40
N LEU A 329 -13.10 -11.78 -5.57
CA LEU A 329 -14.45 -11.29 -5.27
C LEU A 329 -14.67 -11.12 -3.76
N GLU A 330 -14.11 -12.01 -2.95
CA GLU A 330 -14.16 -11.89 -1.48
C GLU A 330 -13.44 -10.63 -0.99
N VAL A 331 -12.22 -10.37 -1.45
CA VAL A 331 -11.43 -9.18 -1.11
C VAL A 331 -12.16 -7.90 -1.54
N GLU A 332 -12.68 -7.88 -2.76
CA GLU A 332 -13.42 -6.73 -3.30
C GLU A 332 -14.61 -6.35 -2.40
N ASN A 333 -15.40 -7.35 -1.99
CA ASN A 333 -16.56 -7.15 -1.14
C ASN A 333 -16.18 -6.82 0.32
N THR A 334 -15.26 -7.58 0.90
CA THR A 334 -14.82 -7.42 2.29
C THR A 334 -14.21 -6.04 2.53
N LEU A 335 -13.42 -5.53 1.58
CA LEU A 335 -12.82 -4.19 1.68
C LEU A 335 -13.69 -3.08 1.08
N ASN A 336 -14.84 -3.41 0.48
CA ASN A 336 -15.73 -2.50 -0.23
C ASN A 336 -14.94 -1.61 -1.22
N LEU A 337 -14.31 -2.26 -2.20
CA LEU A 337 -13.42 -1.61 -3.16
C LEU A 337 -14.20 -0.94 -4.30
N PRO A 338 -13.76 0.25 -4.76
CA PRO A 338 -14.41 0.95 -5.88
C PRO A 338 -13.93 0.46 -7.26
N PHE A 339 -13.24 -0.68 -7.32
CA PHE A 339 -12.70 -1.26 -8.54
C PHE A 339 -12.73 -2.79 -8.43
N SER A 340 -12.79 -3.47 -9.58
CA SER A 340 -12.84 -4.92 -9.57
C SER A 340 -11.46 -5.54 -9.37
N CYS A 341 -11.30 -6.38 -8.35
CA CYS A 341 -10.06 -7.13 -8.15
C CYS A 341 -9.87 -8.18 -9.24
N LEU A 342 -10.97 -8.81 -9.66
CA LEU A 342 -10.98 -9.88 -10.65
C LEU A 342 -10.39 -9.44 -11.99
N GLU A 343 -10.71 -8.21 -12.41
CA GLU A 343 -10.21 -7.60 -13.64
C GLU A 343 -8.68 -7.43 -13.64
N TYR A 344 -8.07 -7.18 -12.47
CA TYR A 344 -6.61 -7.11 -12.35
C TYR A 344 -5.96 -8.49 -12.27
N VAL A 345 -6.59 -9.44 -11.57
CA VAL A 345 -6.03 -10.78 -11.36
C VAL A 345 -6.05 -11.63 -12.63
N LYS A 346 -7.13 -11.57 -13.41
CA LYS A 346 -7.24 -12.37 -14.65
C LYS A 346 -6.37 -11.86 -15.79
N ARG A 347 -5.86 -10.63 -15.70
CA ARG A 347 -5.27 -9.94 -16.84
C ARG A 347 -3.83 -10.38 -17.09
N GLY A 348 -3.67 -11.25 -18.08
CA GLY A 348 -2.35 -11.73 -18.50
C GLY A 348 -1.60 -12.43 -17.37
N LEU A 349 -2.31 -13.23 -16.58
CA LEU A 349 -1.70 -14.02 -15.52
C LEU A 349 -0.74 -15.05 -16.13
N ILE A 350 0.52 -14.99 -15.74
CA ILE A 350 1.57 -15.91 -16.20
C ILE A 350 2.28 -16.47 -14.97
N PHE A 351 2.33 -17.80 -14.84
CA PHE A 351 3.10 -18.44 -13.78
C PHE A 351 4.60 -18.32 -14.06
N VAL A 352 5.37 -18.02 -13.02
CA VAL A 352 6.83 -18.00 -13.10
C VAL A 352 7.32 -19.44 -12.99
N ASP A 353 8.06 -19.91 -14.00
CA ASP A 353 8.66 -21.25 -14.03
C ASP A 353 9.86 -21.41 -13.11
#